data_AF-A0A223PI07-F1
#
_entry.id   AF-A0A223PI07-F1
#
_cell.length_a   1.000
_cell.length_b   1.000
_cell.length_c   1.000
_cell.angle_alpha   90.00
_cell.angle_beta   90.00
_cell.angle_gamma   90.00
#
_symmetry.space_group_name_H-M   'P 1'
#
loop_
_entity.id
_entity.type
_entity.pdbx_description
1 polymer ?
#
loop_
_entity_poly.entity_id
_entity_poly.type
_entity_poly.pdbx_seq_one_letter_code
_entity_poly.pdbx_strand_id
1 'polypeptide(L)'
;MARRAGLVFYGPFQATAEKYKIDGVIRKWIGAPDTPTTSPVTIDSFSSYLSLITSVGLAYILNFSLMRRTEAGSLRTDCLRVEDDPQFGKIYLIQGATTKTVADDRAIWVTSPCVSAAVDALTLIANLRAKCAVVAFDGPLFLNCAVTEPWIGGARALAPTLTPHVTAYSIFTSLYPSLFDIEQLRINQRDLELARLANPTLSEKFRIGSVWPLAWHQLRRTGAVNMQASGLVSDASMQFQLKHSTRAMSLYYGQNYSRIKLEESSKYLYIKTMYETLGRELVQLTADRFISPHGERRKAEIVRLISPDDAKQSIKLAKNGGAACREILLGVCTNREPCPYGGIDSVAHCGGGDADKKDNPCADVLYDKGKRAQVDRLDEILNERLSSTLPENPLYASLEAQKRSVENYYHATKET
;
A
#
# COMPACT_ATOMS: atom_id res chain seq x y z
N MET A 1 -52.75 -0.82 13.90
CA MET A 1 -51.80 -1.42 12.93
C MET A 1 -51.85 -0.63 11.63
N ALA A 2 -50.94 0.31 11.42
CA ALA A 2 -50.92 1.09 10.18
C ALA A 2 -50.40 0.19 9.04
N ARG A 3 -51.25 -0.08 8.04
CA ARG A 3 -50.85 -0.73 6.79
C ARG A 3 -49.81 0.17 6.12
N ARG A 4 -48.54 -0.28 6.04
CA ARG A 4 -47.53 0.34 5.16
C ARG A 4 -47.98 0.14 3.71
N ALA A 5 -48.71 1.11 3.17
CA ALA A 5 -49.21 1.09 1.80
C ALA A 5 -48.02 1.06 0.82
N GLY A 6 -48.03 0.14 -0.15
CA GLY A 6 -47.03 0.05 -1.23
C GLY A 6 -46.15 -1.21 -1.23
N LEU A 7 -46.22 -2.08 -0.22
CA LEU A 7 -45.45 -3.34 -0.20
C LEU A 7 -46.22 -4.46 -0.90
N VAL A 8 -45.72 -4.93 -2.04
CA VAL A 8 -46.23 -6.13 -2.73
C VAL A 8 -45.48 -7.35 -2.19
N PHE A 9 -46.20 -8.31 -1.62
CA PHE A 9 -45.62 -9.57 -1.14
C PHE A 9 -45.56 -10.58 -2.29
N TYR A 10 -44.35 -10.91 -2.75
CA TYR A 10 -44.11 -11.84 -3.84
C TYR A 10 -43.93 -13.31 -3.39
N GLY A 11 -44.26 -13.63 -2.14
CA GLY A 11 -44.03 -14.94 -1.54
C GLY A 11 -42.75 -15.02 -0.69
N PRO A 12 -42.47 -16.19 -0.08
CA PRO A 12 -41.26 -16.39 0.73
C PRO A 12 -39.99 -16.31 -0.13
N PHE A 13 -38.92 -15.75 0.45
CA PHE A 13 -37.63 -15.60 -0.26
C PHE A 13 -37.07 -16.93 -0.77
N GLN A 14 -37.30 -18.03 -0.06
CA GLN A 14 -36.88 -19.37 -0.49
C GLN A 14 -37.33 -19.70 -1.92
N ALA A 15 -38.58 -19.42 -2.29
CA ALA A 15 -39.07 -19.67 -3.65
C ALA A 15 -38.32 -18.84 -4.71
N THR A 16 -37.90 -17.62 -4.34
CA THR A 16 -37.04 -16.78 -5.19
C THR A 16 -35.64 -17.36 -5.29
N ALA A 17 -35.06 -17.79 -4.17
CA ALA A 17 -33.73 -18.38 -4.14
C ALA A 17 -33.64 -19.67 -4.98
N GLU A 18 -34.66 -20.53 -4.92
CA GLU A 18 -34.78 -21.75 -5.74
C GLU A 18 -34.97 -21.41 -7.22
N LYS A 19 -35.84 -20.44 -7.54
CA LYS A 19 -36.07 -19.97 -8.92
C LYS A 19 -34.77 -19.50 -9.59
N TYR A 20 -33.94 -18.76 -8.87
CA TYR A 20 -32.65 -18.26 -9.36
C TYR A 20 -31.47 -19.20 -9.09
N LYS A 21 -31.72 -20.38 -8.50
CA LYS A 21 -30.70 -21.40 -8.17
C LYS A 21 -29.56 -20.87 -7.29
N ILE A 22 -29.86 -19.96 -6.37
CA ILE A 22 -28.91 -19.38 -5.41
C ILE A 22 -29.05 -19.98 -4.01
N ASP A 23 -30.08 -20.76 -3.76
CA ASP A 23 -30.40 -21.33 -2.45
C ASP A 23 -29.29 -22.26 -1.94
N GLY A 24 -28.73 -23.12 -2.80
CA GLY A 24 -27.64 -24.03 -2.42
C GLY A 24 -26.35 -23.30 -2.03
N VAL A 25 -26.03 -22.20 -2.73
CA VAL A 25 -24.85 -21.38 -2.44
C VAL A 25 -25.00 -20.63 -1.12
N ILE A 26 -26.17 -20.03 -0.87
CA ILE A 26 -26.45 -19.32 0.38
C ILE A 26 -26.39 -20.30 1.56
N ARG A 27 -27.02 -21.49 1.45
CA ARG A 27 -26.96 -22.51 2.51
C ARG A 27 -25.53 -22.95 2.80
N LYS A 28 -24.72 -23.20 1.76
CA LYS A 28 -23.33 -23.63 1.92
C LYS A 28 -22.48 -22.63 2.71
N TRP A 29 -22.61 -21.33 2.41
CA TRP A 29 -21.68 -20.32 2.91
C TRP A 29 -22.19 -19.53 4.13
N ILE A 30 -23.51 -19.50 4.35
CA ILE A 30 -24.14 -18.78 5.47
C ILE A 30 -24.72 -19.73 6.52
N GLY A 31 -25.09 -20.96 6.14
CA GLY A 31 -25.54 -21.97 7.09
C GLY A 31 -24.42 -22.35 8.05
N ALA A 32 -24.77 -22.55 9.32
CA ALA A 32 -23.90 -23.25 10.26
C ALA A 32 -23.71 -24.71 9.80
N PRO A 33 -22.57 -25.35 10.10
CA PRO A 33 -22.29 -26.73 9.71
C PRO A 33 -23.39 -27.71 10.15
N ASP A 34 -24.03 -27.43 11.29
CA ASP A 34 -25.06 -28.27 11.90
C ASP A 34 -26.49 -27.83 11.59
N THR A 35 -26.69 -26.82 10.72
CA THR A 35 -28.05 -26.39 10.36
C THR A 35 -28.70 -27.47 9.49
N PRO A 36 -29.91 -27.95 9.82
CA PRO A 36 -30.60 -28.90 8.96
C PRO A 36 -30.72 -28.36 7.54
N THR A 37 -30.48 -29.20 6.55
CA THR A 37 -30.70 -28.87 5.13
C THR A 37 -32.13 -28.42 4.84
N THR A 38 -33.07 -28.68 5.75
CA THR A 38 -34.48 -28.27 5.70
C THR A 38 -34.75 -26.86 6.22
N SER A 39 -33.78 -26.17 6.83
CA SER A 39 -33.98 -24.78 7.29
C SER A 39 -34.22 -23.83 6.10
N PRO A 40 -35.29 -23.02 6.13
CA PRO A 40 -35.64 -22.16 5.00
C PRO A 40 -34.63 -21.02 4.84
N VAL A 41 -34.23 -20.74 3.60
CA VAL A 41 -33.37 -19.59 3.28
C VAL A 41 -34.18 -18.32 3.42
N THR A 42 -33.72 -17.40 4.28
CA THR A 42 -34.40 -16.12 4.52
C THR A 42 -33.78 -15.01 3.68
N ILE A 43 -34.51 -13.91 3.53
CA ILE A 43 -34.01 -12.71 2.84
C ILE A 43 -32.81 -12.09 3.58
N ASP A 44 -32.74 -12.26 4.91
CA ASP A 44 -31.60 -11.83 5.72
C ASP A 44 -30.35 -12.66 5.40
N SER A 45 -30.50 -13.97 5.15
CA SER A 45 -29.39 -14.83 4.70
C SER A 45 -28.77 -14.33 3.40
N PHE A 46 -29.57 -13.74 2.51
CA PHE A 46 -29.06 -13.13 1.29
C PHE A 46 -28.19 -11.90 1.57
N SER A 47 -28.63 -11.00 2.46
CA SER A 47 -27.82 -9.86 2.89
C SER A 47 -26.51 -10.27 3.57
N SER A 48 -26.56 -11.31 4.41
CA SER A 48 -25.35 -11.91 5.01
C SER A 48 -24.43 -12.46 3.93
N TYR A 49 -24.97 -13.12 2.90
CA TYR A 49 -24.20 -13.61 1.77
C TYR A 49 -23.49 -12.49 0.99
N LEU A 50 -24.19 -11.39 0.69
CA LEU A 50 -23.57 -10.22 0.05
C LEU A 50 -22.43 -9.64 0.91
N SER A 51 -22.64 -9.55 2.23
CA SER A 51 -21.64 -9.04 3.17
C SER A 51 -20.43 -9.98 3.33
N LEU A 52 -20.65 -11.29 3.23
CA LEU A 52 -19.58 -12.28 3.16
C LEU A 52 -18.75 -12.08 1.88
N ILE A 53 -19.40 -11.94 0.72
CA ILE A 53 -18.69 -11.65 -0.55
C ILE A 53 -17.89 -10.35 -0.42
N THR A 54 -18.44 -9.30 0.21
CA THR A 54 -17.69 -8.06 0.47
C THR A 54 -16.40 -8.33 1.25
N SER A 55 -16.49 -9.10 2.34
CA SER A 55 -15.34 -9.41 3.19
C SER A 55 -14.30 -10.28 2.47
N VAL A 56 -14.74 -11.30 1.74
CA VAL A 56 -13.88 -12.22 0.98
C VAL A 56 -13.23 -11.52 -0.21
N GLY A 57 -13.98 -10.70 -0.95
CA GLY A 57 -13.45 -9.91 -2.07
C GLY A 57 -12.36 -8.95 -1.62
N LEU A 58 -12.56 -8.26 -0.49
CA LEU A 58 -11.52 -7.42 0.11
C LEU A 58 -10.28 -8.23 0.54
N ALA A 59 -10.48 -9.41 1.12
CA ALA A 59 -9.37 -10.31 1.45
C ALA A 59 -8.60 -10.78 0.23
N TYR A 60 -9.31 -11.10 -0.84
CA TYR A 60 -8.73 -11.50 -2.11
C TYR A 60 -7.87 -10.37 -2.68
N ILE A 61 -8.42 -9.15 -2.76
CA ILE A 61 -7.69 -7.95 -3.19
C ILE A 61 -6.43 -7.76 -2.34
N LEU A 62 -6.56 -7.73 -1.00
CA LEU A 62 -5.44 -7.51 -0.08
C LEU A 62 -4.33 -8.56 -0.21
N ASN A 63 -4.68 -9.81 -0.51
CA ASN A 63 -3.71 -10.89 -0.62
C ASN A 63 -2.78 -10.73 -1.84
N PHE A 64 -3.32 -10.19 -2.95
CA PHE A 64 -2.57 -10.03 -4.19
C PHE A 64 -2.00 -8.63 -4.41
N SER A 65 -2.58 -7.60 -3.80
CA SER A 65 -2.07 -6.22 -3.90
C SER A 65 -1.14 -5.83 -2.74
N LEU A 66 -1.17 -6.58 -1.62
CA LEU A 66 -0.44 -6.25 -0.39
C LEU A 66 -0.80 -4.89 0.19
N MET A 67 -1.94 -4.30 -0.18
CA MET A 67 -2.42 -3.03 0.38
C MET A 67 -2.63 -3.10 1.89
N ARG A 68 -2.68 -1.95 2.56
CA ARG A 68 -3.14 -1.88 3.95
C ARG A 68 -4.65 -2.05 3.99
N ARG A 69 -5.16 -2.63 5.09
CA ARG A 69 -6.60 -2.83 5.31
C ARG A 69 -7.44 -1.55 5.07
N THR A 70 -6.95 -0.41 5.53
CA THR A 70 -7.64 0.88 5.37
C THR A 70 -7.65 1.36 3.92
N GLU A 71 -6.58 1.11 3.16
CA GLU A 71 -6.48 1.46 1.75
C GLU A 71 -7.45 0.62 0.91
N ALA A 72 -7.50 -0.70 1.17
CA ALA A 72 -8.46 -1.58 0.53
C ALA A 72 -9.92 -1.22 0.87
N GLY A 73 -10.17 -0.80 2.12
CA GLY A 73 -11.51 -0.36 2.56
C GLY A 73 -12.00 0.92 1.87
N SER A 74 -11.09 1.73 1.31
CA SER A 74 -11.42 2.95 0.57
C SER A 74 -11.44 2.77 -0.95
N LEU A 75 -11.23 1.55 -1.45
CA LEU A 75 -11.24 1.28 -2.89
C LEU A 75 -12.62 1.54 -3.49
N ARG A 76 -12.62 2.03 -4.73
CA ARG A 76 -13.81 2.36 -5.51
C ARG A 76 -14.00 1.39 -6.69
N THR A 77 -15.18 1.39 -7.29
CA THR A 77 -15.55 0.51 -8.41
C THR A 77 -14.67 0.67 -9.65
N ASP A 78 -14.02 1.82 -9.82
CA ASP A 78 -13.10 2.14 -10.91
C ASP A 78 -11.62 1.88 -10.57
N CYS A 79 -11.33 1.20 -9.46
CA CYS A 79 -9.95 1.02 -8.99
C CYS A 79 -9.10 0.10 -9.88
N LEU A 80 -9.69 -0.84 -10.62
CA LEU A 80 -8.94 -1.79 -11.43
C LEU A 80 -8.58 -1.17 -12.78
N ARG A 81 -7.29 -1.17 -13.10
CA ARG A 81 -6.75 -0.76 -14.40
C ARG A 81 -5.93 -1.90 -14.99
N VAL A 82 -6.03 -2.06 -16.31
CA VAL A 82 -5.22 -3.03 -17.06
C VAL A 82 -4.44 -2.24 -18.08
N GLU A 83 -3.12 -2.30 -18.00
CA GLU A 83 -2.21 -1.70 -18.96
C GLU A 83 -1.67 -2.80 -19.88
N ASP A 84 -1.53 -2.50 -21.17
CA ASP A 84 -0.99 -3.44 -22.14
C ASP A 84 0.45 -3.02 -22.45
N ASP A 85 1.40 -3.78 -21.94
CA ASP A 85 2.82 -3.56 -22.16
C ASP A 85 3.29 -4.38 -23.38
N PRO A 86 3.94 -3.77 -24.38
CA PRO A 86 4.39 -4.49 -25.58
C PRO A 86 5.34 -5.67 -25.32
N GLN A 87 6.05 -5.66 -24.19
CA GLN A 87 7.03 -6.67 -23.82
C GLN A 87 6.47 -7.68 -22.81
N PHE A 88 5.68 -7.23 -21.84
CA PHE A 88 5.20 -8.04 -20.71
C PHE A 88 3.72 -8.43 -20.80
N GLY A 89 3.00 -7.91 -21.80
CA GLY A 89 1.57 -8.11 -21.99
C GLY A 89 0.73 -7.38 -20.95
N LYS A 90 -0.41 -7.96 -20.57
CA LYS A 90 -1.38 -7.31 -19.68
C LYS A 90 -0.87 -7.23 -18.24
N ILE A 91 -0.69 -6.01 -17.75
CA ILE A 91 -0.33 -5.70 -16.36
C ILE A 91 -1.59 -5.22 -15.63
N TYR A 92 -1.93 -5.94 -14.55
CA TYR A 92 -3.10 -5.61 -13.74
C TYR A 92 -2.69 -4.72 -12.57
N LEU A 93 -3.39 -3.61 -12.42
CA LEU A 93 -3.09 -2.55 -11.48
C LEU A 93 -4.33 -2.19 -10.67
N ILE A 94 -4.15 -1.95 -9.37
CA ILE A 94 -5.16 -1.33 -8.53
C ILE A 94 -4.73 0.09 -8.23
N GLN A 95 -5.62 1.05 -8.47
CA GLN A 95 -5.44 2.44 -8.14
C GLN A 95 -6.31 2.82 -6.93
N GLY A 96 -5.72 3.53 -5.96
CA GLY A 96 -6.44 3.99 -4.78
C GLY A 96 -5.62 4.96 -3.93
N ALA A 97 -6.21 5.44 -2.84
CA ALA A 97 -5.54 6.37 -1.94
C ALA A 97 -4.73 5.63 -0.84
N THR A 98 -3.53 6.13 -0.54
CA THR A 98 -2.73 5.75 0.63
C THR A 98 -2.43 6.98 1.47
N THR A 99 -2.47 6.85 2.79
CA THR A 99 -2.25 7.97 3.72
C THR A 99 -1.29 7.68 4.88
N LYS A 100 -0.87 6.42 5.09
CA LYS A 100 -0.18 6.04 6.34
C LYS A 100 1.31 6.38 6.40
N THR A 101 2.04 6.15 5.33
CA THR A 101 3.50 6.36 5.25
C THR A 101 3.89 7.26 4.09
N VAL A 102 2.96 7.38 3.15
CA VAL A 102 3.00 8.15 1.92
C VAL A 102 1.56 8.58 1.71
N ALA A 103 1.36 9.88 1.51
CA ALA A 103 0.08 10.43 1.05
C ALA A 103 0.09 10.45 -0.48
N ASP A 104 -0.79 9.68 -1.11
CA ASP A 104 -0.95 9.63 -2.56
C ASP A 104 -2.38 9.15 -2.86
N ASP A 105 -3.17 10.03 -3.48
CA ASP A 105 -4.57 9.77 -3.83
C ASP A 105 -4.74 8.89 -5.08
N ARG A 106 -3.65 8.67 -5.82
CA ARG A 106 -3.62 7.86 -7.05
C ARG A 106 -2.50 6.82 -7.00
N ALA A 107 -2.21 6.29 -5.83
CA ALA A 107 -1.23 5.23 -5.66
C ALA A 107 -1.64 3.98 -6.43
N ILE A 108 -0.66 3.32 -7.03
CA ILE A 108 -0.84 2.14 -7.88
C ILE A 108 -0.19 0.92 -7.23
N TRP A 109 -0.90 -0.21 -7.21
CA TRP A 109 -0.41 -1.52 -6.78
C TRP A 109 -0.48 -2.50 -7.93
N VAL A 110 0.61 -3.21 -8.22
CA VAL A 110 0.58 -4.33 -9.17
C VAL A 110 -0.16 -5.50 -8.53
N THR A 111 -1.02 -6.18 -9.28
CA THR A 111 -1.82 -7.28 -8.78
C THR A 111 -1.92 -8.42 -9.79
N SER A 112 -2.56 -9.52 -9.38
CA SER A 112 -2.85 -10.67 -10.23
C SER A 112 -4.15 -10.48 -11.03
N PRO A 113 -4.25 -11.02 -12.27
CA PRO A 113 -5.49 -11.02 -13.06
C PRO A 113 -6.70 -11.60 -12.32
N CYS A 114 -6.48 -12.53 -11.39
CA CYS A 114 -7.56 -13.13 -10.61
C CYS A 114 -8.33 -12.13 -9.74
N VAL A 115 -7.75 -10.97 -9.43
CA VAL A 115 -8.41 -9.93 -8.64
C VAL A 115 -9.57 -9.28 -9.40
N SER A 116 -9.60 -9.36 -10.73
CA SER A 116 -10.71 -8.85 -11.55
C SER A 116 -12.05 -9.43 -11.10
N ALA A 117 -12.10 -10.75 -10.85
CA ALA A 117 -13.32 -11.41 -10.39
C ALA A 117 -13.81 -10.88 -9.03
N ALA A 118 -12.89 -10.52 -8.13
CA ALA A 118 -13.24 -9.92 -6.84
C ALA A 118 -13.79 -8.50 -7.05
N VAL A 119 -13.12 -7.67 -7.85
CA VAL A 119 -13.57 -6.29 -8.13
C VAL A 119 -14.94 -6.28 -8.81
N ASP A 120 -15.18 -7.19 -9.76
CA ASP A 120 -16.46 -7.32 -10.47
C ASP A 120 -17.59 -7.68 -9.51
N ALA A 121 -17.38 -8.69 -8.66
CA ALA A 121 -18.36 -9.11 -7.67
C ALA A 121 -18.69 -7.98 -6.68
N LEU A 122 -17.68 -7.27 -6.18
CA LEU A 122 -17.86 -6.13 -5.28
C LEU A 122 -18.57 -4.96 -5.96
N THR A 123 -18.28 -4.72 -7.24
CA THR A 123 -18.93 -3.68 -8.05
C THR A 123 -20.42 -3.98 -8.25
N LEU A 124 -20.78 -5.24 -8.51
CA LEU A 124 -22.19 -5.66 -8.60
C LEU A 124 -22.94 -5.41 -7.29
N ILE A 125 -22.31 -5.75 -6.15
CA ILE A 125 -22.90 -5.52 -4.82
C ILE A 125 -23.04 -4.03 -4.54
N ALA A 126 -22.02 -3.22 -4.85
CA ALA A 126 -22.07 -1.78 -4.67
C ALA A 126 -23.18 -1.15 -5.50
N ASN A 127 -23.33 -1.54 -6.77
CA ASN A 127 -24.40 -1.06 -7.64
C ASN A 127 -25.80 -1.48 -7.14
N LEU A 128 -25.97 -2.70 -6.64
CA LEU A 128 -27.21 -3.15 -6.02
C LEU A 128 -27.58 -2.28 -4.81
N ARG A 129 -26.62 -2.06 -3.91
CA ARG A 129 -26.80 -1.25 -2.71
C ARG A 129 -27.06 0.23 -3.01
N ALA A 130 -26.39 0.78 -4.02
CA ALA A 130 -26.66 2.15 -4.48
C ALA A 130 -28.10 2.33 -4.99
N LYS A 131 -28.67 1.34 -5.69
CA LYS A 131 -30.09 1.37 -6.12
C LYS A 131 -31.06 1.33 -4.93
N CYS A 132 -30.65 0.74 -3.82
CA CYS A 132 -31.44 0.67 -2.59
C CYS A 132 -31.27 1.91 -1.70
N ALA A 133 -30.26 2.74 -1.97
CA ALA A 133 -29.98 3.93 -1.18
C ALA A 133 -31.05 5.01 -1.40
N VAL A 134 -31.35 5.76 -0.34
CA VAL A 134 -32.31 6.87 -0.38
C VAL A 134 -31.78 8.07 -1.18
N VAL A 135 -30.46 8.20 -1.29
CA VAL A 135 -29.79 9.29 -1.96
C VAL A 135 -29.07 8.76 -3.19
N ALA A 136 -29.40 9.31 -4.36
CA ALA A 136 -28.67 9.05 -5.59
C ALA A 136 -27.24 9.59 -5.48
N PHE A 137 -26.26 8.80 -5.92
CA PHE A 137 -24.87 9.21 -5.97
C PHE A 137 -24.35 8.96 -7.37
N ASP A 138 -23.96 10.04 -8.04
CA ASP A 138 -23.29 9.98 -9.34
C ASP A 138 -21.78 9.95 -9.12
N GLY A 139 -21.19 8.76 -9.25
CA GLY A 139 -19.74 8.57 -9.20
C GLY A 139 -19.32 7.15 -8.81
N PRO A 140 -18.01 6.88 -8.77
CA PRO A 140 -17.50 5.56 -8.39
C PRO A 140 -17.81 5.23 -6.93
N LEU A 141 -18.50 4.12 -6.72
CA LEU A 141 -18.97 3.66 -5.42
C LEU A 141 -17.83 2.99 -4.65
N PHE A 142 -17.89 3.00 -3.33
CA PHE A 142 -16.95 2.21 -2.52
C PHE A 142 -17.23 0.72 -2.70
N LEU A 143 -16.17 -0.07 -2.92
CA LEU A 143 -16.27 -1.54 -2.97
C LEU A 143 -16.74 -2.11 -1.62
N ASN A 144 -16.26 -1.53 -0.53
CA ASN A 144 -16.74 -1.80 0.83
C ASN A 144 -17.95 -0.92 1.17
N CYS A 145 -19.01 -0.92 0.36
CA CYS A 145 -20.18 -0.06 0.60
C CYS A 145 -21.01 -0.51 1.81
N ALA A 146 -21.70 0.45 2.44
CA ALA A 146 -22.63 0.18 3.52
C ALA A 146 -23.85 -0.64 3.06
N VAL A 147 -24.33 -1.48 3.97
CA VAL A 147 -25.56 -2.26 3.84
C VAL A 147 -26.75 -1.31 3.77
N THR A 148 -27.54 -1.40 2.70
CA THR A 148 -28.65 -0.47 2.36
C THR A 148 -29.87 -1.22 1.82
N GLU A 149 -29.84 -2.55 1.84
CA GLU A 149 -30.90 -3.42 1.34
C GLU A 149 -32.23 -3.11 2.06
N PRO A 150 -33.34 -2.88 1.33
CA PRO A 150 -34.57 -2.31 1.88
C PRO A 150 -35.33 -3.24 2.82
N TRP A 151 -34.97 -4.52 2.85
CA TRP A 151 -35.58 -5.54 3.70
C TRP A 151 -34.91 -5.67 5.08
N ILE A 152 -33.77 -5.02 5.31
CA ILE A 152 -33.09 -5.08 6.61
C ILE A 152 -33.75 -4.07 7.55
N GLY A 153 -34.29 -4.57 8.66
CA GLY A 153 -34.90 -3.74 9.71
C GLY A 153 -33.89 -2.73 10.27
N GLY A 154 -34.21 -1.45 10.19
CA GLY A 154 -33.37 -0.39 10.75
C GLY A 154 -32.21 0.07 9.87
N ALA A 155 -32.18 -0.31 8.58
CA ALA A 155 -31.31 0.31 7.58
C ALA A 155 -31.60 1.82 7.51
N ARG A 156 -30.89 2.60 8.33
CA ARG A 156 -30.90 4.05 8.25
C ARG A 156 -30.48 4.42 6.83
N ALA A 157 -31.08 5.47 6.29
CA ALA A 157 -30.62 6.15 5.10
C ALA A 157 -29.18 6.67 5.34
N LEU A 158 -28.20 5.77 5.32
CA LEU A 158 -26.80 6.09 5.47
C LEU A 158 -26.36 6.70 4.14
N ALA A 159 -25.71 7.85 4.21
CA ALA A 159 -25.16 8.48 3.02
C ALA A 159 -24.24 7.49 2.29
N PRO A 160 -24.30 7.40 0.95
CA PRO A 160 -23.43 6.54 0.14
C PRO A 160 -21.92 6.78 0.36
N THR A 161 -21.59 7.91 1.00
CA THR A 161 -20.23 8.36 1.33
C THR A 161 -19.68 7.79 2.65
N LEU A 162 -20.49 7.12 3.47
CA LEU A 162 -20.02 6.49 4.70
C LEU A 162 -19.22 5.22 4.39
N THR A 163 -17.91 5.27 4.60
CA THR A 163 -17.04 4.09 4.54
C THR A 163 -17.23 3.25 5.80
N PRO A 164 -17.79 2.02 5.72
CA PRO A 164 -17.84 1.11 6.85
C PRO A 164 -16.44 0.77 7.32
N HIS A 165 -16.29 0.57 8.62
CA HIS A 165 -15.06 0.03 9.16
C HIS A 165 -14.87 -1.41 8.62
N VAL A 166 -13.66 -1.72 8.12
CA VAL A 166 -13.34 -3.08 7.67
C VAL A 166 -13.33 -4.02 8.87
N THR A 167 -14.31 -4.94 8.92
CA THR A 167 -14.47 -5.96 9.97
C THR A 167 -13.17 -6.71 10.22
N ALA A 168 -12.83 -7.01 11.48
CA ALA A 168 -11.61 -7.75 11.79
C ALA A 168 -11.64 -9.15 11.15
N TYR A 169 -10.47 -9.66 10.72
CA TYR A 169 -10.40 -10.91 9.96
C TYR A 169 -10.97 -12.08 10.77
N SER A 170 -10.53 -12.19 12.03
CA SER A 170 -11.01 -13.18 12.99
C SER A 170 -12.52 -13.15 13.20
N ILE A 171 -13.14 -11.96 13.19
CA ILE A 171 -14.58 -11.82 13.39
C ILE A 171 -15.34 -12.42 12.21
N PHE A 172 -14.98 -12.06 10.97
CA PHE A 172 -15.71 -12.60 9.82
C PHE A 172 -15.48 -14.10 9.65
N THR A 173 -14.29 -14.62 9.94
CA THR A 173 -14.06 -16.07 9.90
C THR A 173 -14.84 -16.84 10.95
N SER A 174 -15.08 -16.23 12.11
CA SER A 174 -15.93 -16.83 13.15
C SER A 174 -17.42 -16.75 12.79
N LEU A 175 -17.85 -15.69 12.10
CA LEU A 175 -19.24 -15.56 11.62
C LEU A 175 -19.58 -16.55 10.50
N TYR A 176 -18.59 -16.95 9.70
CA TYR A 176 -18.77 -17.81 8.53
C TYR A 176 -17.84 -19.05 8.61
N PRO A 177 -18.17 -20.03 9.46
CA PRO A 177 -17.30 -21.19 9.73
C PRO A 177 -17.02 -22.05 8.50
N SER A 178 -17.95 -22.10 7.53
CA SER A 178 -17.78 -22.85 6.28
C SER A 178 -16.76 -22.23 5.32
N LEU A 179 -16.23 -21.03 5.61
CA LEU A 179 -15.31 -20.33 4.73
C LEU A 179 -13.94 -21.01 4.62
N PHE A 180 -13.47 -21.61 5.72
CA PHE A 180 -12.19 -22.27 5.80
C PHE A 180 -12.35 -23.67 6.38
N ASP A 181 -11.58 -24.60 5.83
CA ASP A 181 -11.40 -25.91 6.46
C ASP A 181 -10.52 -25.75 7.70
N ILE A 182 -11.12 -25.92 8.88
CA ILE A 182 -10.45 -25.73 10.18
C ILE A 182 -9.28 -26.72 10.33
N GLU A 183 -9.38 -27.91 9.75
CA GLU A 183 -8.30 -28.91 9.81
C GLU A 183 -7.11 -28.50 8.96
N GLN A 184 -7.34 -27.82 7.82
CA GLN A 184 -6.24 -27.23 7.04
C GLN A 184 -5.59 -26.03 7.74
N LEU A 185 -6.34 -25.31 8.56
CA LEU A 185 -5.81 -24.24 9.40
C LEU A 185 -5.16 -24.73 10.69
N ARG A 186 -5.25 -26.03 11.00
CA ARG A 186 -4.66 -26.60 12.21
C ARG A 186 -3.15 -26.69 12.04
N ILE A 187 -2.43 -26.03 12.94
CA ILE A 187 -0.97 -25.91 12.89
C ILE A 187 -0.35 -27.29 13.04
N ASN A 188 0.41 -27.73 12.04
CA ASN A 188 1.26 -28.92 12.15
C ASN A 188 2.71 -28.55 12.53
N GLN A 189 3.56 -29.56 12.75
CA GLN A 189 4.96 -29.37 13.13
C GLN A 189 5.73 -28.54 12.08
N ARG A 190 5.56 -28.85 10.79
CA ARG A 190 6.23 -28.18 9.68
C ARG A 190 5.82 -26.71 9.58
N ASP A 191 4.55 -26.41 9.78
CA ASP A 191 4.05 -25.03 9.78
C ASP A 191 4.72 -24.21 10.90
N LEU A 192 4.82 -24.79 12.09
CA LEU A 192 5.44 -24.13 13.24
C LEU A 192 6.94 -23.91 13.04
N GLU A 193 7.65 -24.87 12.43
CA GLU A 193 9.05 -24.73 12.07
C GLU A 193 9.25 -23.61 11.06
N LEU A 194 8.51 -23.60 9.95
CA LEU A 194 8.55 -22.54 8.94
C LEU A 194 8.19 -21.18 9.52
N ALA A 195 7.17 -21.11 10.36
CA ALA A 195 6.76 -19.89 11.02
C ALA A 195 7.83 -19.35 11.97
N ARG A 196 8.54 -20.23 12.69
CA ARG A 196 9.66 -19.85 13.57
C ARG A 196 10.89 -19.42 12.81
N LEU A 197 11.13 -19.95 11.61
CA LEU A 197 12.19 -19.45 10.73
C LEU A 197 11.93 -17.98 10.33
N ALA A 198 10.68 -17.62 10.06
CA ALA A 198 10.30 -16.24 9.71
C ALA A 198 10.04 -15.33 10.92
N ASN A 199 9.67 -15.91 12.07
CA ASN A 199 9.35 -15.19 13.31
C ASN A 199 9.75 -16.04 14.54
N PRO A 200 11.04 -15.97 14.97
CA PRO A 200 11.53 -16.77 16.09
C PRO A 200 10.83 -16.48 17.43
N THR A 201 10.25 -15.29 17.59
CA THR A 201 9.50 -14.85 18.78
C THR A 201 8.00 -15.12 18.65
N LEU A 202 7.63 -16.22 18.01
CA LEU A 202 6.24 -16.60 17.82
C LEU A 202 5.60 -16.90 19.19
N SER A 203 4.52 -16.18 19.53
CA SER A 203 3.83 -16.35 20.81
C SER A 203 3.21 -17.74 20.98
N GLU A 204 3.00 -18.16 22.22
CA GLU A 204 2.44 -19.49 22.58
C GLU A 204 1.09 -19.84 21.95
N LYS A 205 0.32 -18.84 21.51
CA LYS A 205 -0.93 -19.06 20.77
C LYS A 205 -0.73 -19.80 19.43
N PHE A 206 0.50 -19.83 18.91
CA PHE A 206 0.87 -20.61 17.74
C PHE A 206 1.59 -21.88 18.21
N ARG A 207 0.79 -22.92 18.46
CA ARG A 207 1.27 -24.24 18.88
C ARG A 207 0.59 -25.32 18.04
N ILE A 208 1.26 -26.46 17.92
CA ILE A 208 0.77 -27.61 17.16
C ILE A 208 -0.62 -28.00 17.66
N GLY A 209 -1.51 -28.31 16.72
CA GLY A 209 -2.89 -28.68 17.00
C GLY A 209 -3.83 -27.50 17.27
N SER A 210 -3.33 -26.27 17.45
CA SER A 210 -4.20 -25.08 17.52
C SER A 210 -4.59 -24.61 16.12
N VAL A 211 -5.69 -23.86 16.00
CA VAL A 211 -6.10 -23.25 14.73
C VAL A 211 -5.30 -21.98 14.49
N TRP A 212 -4.74 -21.80 13.29
CA TRP A 212 -3.92 -20.64 12.96
C TRP A 212 -4.77 -19.34 13.02
N PRO A 213 -4.44 -18.38 13.90
CA PRO A 213 -5.22 -17.15 14.01
C PRO A 213 -4.95 -16.24 12.81
N LEU A 214 -5.98 -15.98 12.02
CA LEU A 214 -5.92 -15.14 10.83
C LEU A 214 -6.18 -13.65 11.14
N ALA A 215 -5.37 -12.78 10.53
CA ALA A 215 -5.42 -11.34 10.68
C ALA A 215 -5.08 -10.64 9.36
N TRP A 216 -5.74 -9.51 9.07
CA TRP A 216 -5.50 -8.72 7.85
C TRP A 216 -4.03 -8.41 7.57
N HIS A 217 -3.26 -8.10 8.61
CA HIS A 217 -1.86 -7.75 8.46
C HIS A 217 -0.99 -8.94 8.04
N GLN A 218 -1.40 -10.18 8.32
CA GLN A 218 -0.66 -11.37 7.93
C GLN A 218 -0.67 -11.58 6.41
N LEU A 219 -1.75 -11.23 5.70
CA LEU A 219 -1.80 -11.34 4.23
C LEU A 219 -0.65 -10.56 3.60
N ARG A 220 -0.56 -9.29 3.98
CA ARG A 220 0.49 -8.37 3.51
C ARG A 220 1.90 -8.83 3.90
N ARG A 221 2.10 -9.30 5.13
CA ARG A 221 3.42 -9.76 5.61
C ARG A 221 3.86 -11.06 4.92
N THR A 222 2.93 -11.99 4.71
CA THR A 222 3.22 -13.27 4.03
C THR A 222 3.64 -13.02 2.58
N GLY A 223 2.95 -12.12 1.87
CA GLY A 223 3.35 -11.74 0.52
C GLY A 223 4.72 -11.06 0.46
N ALA A 224 5.04 -10.18 1.41
CA ALA A 224 6.37 -9.56 1.48
C ALA A 224 7.49 -10.58 1.72
N VAL A 225 7.29 -11.52 2.64
CA VAL A 225 8.25 -12.64 2.89
C VAL A 225 8.45 -13.48 1.63
N ASN A 226 7.35 -13.85 0.94
CA ASN A 226 7.43 -14.65 -0.29
C ASN A 226 8.11 -13.90 -1.43
N MET A 227 7.81 -12.62 -1.63
CA MET A 227 8.48 -11.78 -2.63
C MET A 227 9.99 -11.72 -2.38
N GLN A 228 10.41 -11.55 -1.13
CA GLN A 228 11.84 -11.50 -0.80
C GLN A 228 12.51 -12.86 -0.97
N ALA A 229 11.88 -13.92 -0.47
CA ALA A 229 12.40 -15.28 -0.58
C ALA A 229 12.50 -15.77 -2.03
N SER A 230 11.68 -15.24 -2.94
CA SER A 230 11.72 -15.60 -4.37
C SER A 230 12.98 -15.12 -5.09
N GLY A 231 13.62 -14.05 -4.62
CA GLY A 231 14.71 -13.38 -5.34
C GLY A 231 14.30 -12.73 -6.68
N LEU A 232 13.02 -12.80 -7.07
CA LEU A 232 12.50 -12.24 -8.33
C LEU A 232 12.14 -10.76 -8.21
N VAL A 233 11.87 -10.29 -6.99
CA VAL A 233 11.40 -8.93 -6.71
C VAL A 233 12.51 -8.17 -5.99
N SER A 234 12.96 -7.06 -6.57
CA SER A 234 13.96 -6.20 -5.93
C SER A 234 13.42 -5.54 -4.66
N ASP A 235 14.31 -5.18 -3.73
CA ASP A 235 13.92 -4.46 -2.50
C ASP A 235 13.24 -3.12 -2.81
N ALA A 236 13.62 -2.46 -3.91
CA ALA A 236 13.01 -1.22 -4.38
C ALA A 236 11.58 -1.46 -4.89
N SER A 237 11.36 -2.52 -5.69
CA SER A 237 10.04 -2.94 -6.15
C SER A 237 9.14 -3.32 -4.98
N MET A 238 9.68 -4.02 -3.98
CA MET A 238 8.96 -4.35 -2.76
C MET A 238 8.59 -3.10 -1.94
N GLN A 239 9.51 -2.14 -1.81
CA GLN A 239 9.23 -0.84 -1.18
C GLN A 239 8.10 -0.11 -1.88
N PHE A 240 8.13 -0.08 -3.21
CA PHE A 240 7.08 0.54 -4.01
C PHE A 240 5.72 -0.16 -3.81
N GLN A 241 5.68 -1.48 -3.88
CA GLN A 241 4.45 -2.28 -3.71
C GLN A 241 3.86 -2.10 -2.31
N LEU A 242 4.71 -2.09 -1.28
CA LEU A 242 4.29 -1.90 0.10
C LEU A 242 4.05 -0.41 0.44
N LYS A 243 4.36 0.53 -0.45
CA LYS A 243 4.30 1.99 -0.14
C LYS A 243 5.09 2.35 1.11
N HIS A 244 6.23 1.71 1.32
CA HIS A 244 7.11 1.99 2.47
C HIS A 244 7.94 3.24 2.21
N SER A 245 8.11 4.07 3.24
CA SER A 245 8.89 5.32 3.11
C SER A 245 10.39 5.06 2.96
N THR A 246 10.91 3.97 3.52
CA THR A 246 12.32 3.58 3.42
C THR A 246 12.49 2.13 3.00
N ARG A 247 13.61 1.80 2.34
CA ARG A 247 13.99 0.41 2.01
C ARG A 247 14.15 -0.47 3.25
N ALA A 248 14.63 0.11 4.35
CA ALA A 248 14.78 -0.57 5.64
C ALA A 248 13.44 -1.12 6.15
N MET A 249 12.32 -0.43 5.91
CA MET A 249 11.00 -0.98 6.22
C MET A 249 10.71 -2.22 5.37
N SER A 250 10.96 -2.22 4.06
CA SER A 250 10.74 -3.41 3.22
C SER A 250 11.63 -4.58 3.62
N LEU A 251 12.91 -4.31 3.89
CA LEU A 251 13.84 -5.29 4.43
C LEU A 251 13.36 -5.85 5.77
N TYR A 252 12.80 -5.01 6.65
CA TYR A 252 12.19 -5.48 7.90
C TYR A 252 11.01 -6.44 7.67
N TYR A 253 10.25 -6.26 6.59
CA TYR A 253 9.12 -7.13 6.26
C TYR A 253 9.53 -8.44 5.57
N GLY A 254 10.51 -8.42 4.67
CA GLY A 254 10.86 -9.60 3.87
C GLY A 254 12.13 -10.35 4.32
N GLN A 255 13.05 -9.73 5.07
CA GLN A 255 14.16 -10.48 5.67
C GLN A 255 13.58 -11.19 6.89
N ASN A 256 13.36 -12.50 6.74
CA ASN A 256 12.96 -13.49 7.75
C ASN A 256 13.66 -13.36 9.12
N TYR A 257 13.53 -12.25 9.86
CA TYR A 257 14.06 -12.04 11.22
C TYR A 257 15.55 -12.42 11.49
N SER A 258 16.35 -12.85 10.51
CA SER A 258 17.42 -13.84 10.77
C SER A 258 18.85 -13.39 10.49
N ARG A 259 19.13 -12.08 10.38
CA ARG A 259 20.53 -11.62 10.50
C ARG A 259 20.80 -10.50 11.50
N ILE A 260 19.77 -9.93 12.13
CA ILE A 260 20.01 -8.99 13.24
C ILE A 260 19.10 -9.35 14.41
N LYS A 261 19.59 -10.25 15.27
CA LYS A 261 19.00 -10.54 16.57
C LYS A 261 19.27 -9.35 17.49
N LEU A 262 18.33 -8.42 17.56
CA LEU A 262 18.33 -7.40 18.61
C LEU A 262 17.44 -7.89 19.75
N GLU A 263 17.99 -7.96 20.95
CA GLU A 263 17.23 -8.13 22.21
C GLU A 263 16.17 -7.01 22.34
N GLU A 264 15.11 -7.17 23.14
CA GLU A 264 13.95 -6.26 23.09
C GLU A 264 14.33 -4.80 23.42
N SER A 265 15.25 -4.60 24.38
CA SER A 265 15.82 -3.28 24.64
C SER A 265 16.62 -2.78 23.44
N SER A 266 17.34 -3.67 22.75
CA SER A 266 18.08 -3.39 21.51
C SER A 266 17.17 -3.10 20.31
N LYS A 267 15.95 -3.65 20.25
CA LYS A 267 14.92 -3.36 19.22
C LYS A 267 14.30 -1.99 19.47
N TYR A 268 13.92 -1.71 20.72
CA TYR A 268 13.48 -0.37 21.12
C TYR A 268 14.59 0.64 20.84
N LEU A 269 15.83 0.30 21.20
CA LEU A 269 17.01 1.11 20.90
C LEU A 269 17.16 1.29 19.40
N TYR A 270 17.07 0.26 18.56
CA TYR A 270 17.19 0.41 17.11
C TYR A 270 16.11 1.30 16.50
N ILE A 271 14.84 1.09 16.86
CA ILE A 271 13.75 1.94 16.35
C ILE A 271 13.93 3.38 16.83
N LYS A 272 14.26 3.55 18.11
CA LYS A 272 14.55 4.84 18.72
C LYS A 272 15.73 5.51 18.03
N THR A 273 16.84 4.81 17.87
CA THR A 273 18.08 5.25 17.20
C THR A 273 17.83 5.53 15.73
N MET A 274 16.99 4.76 15.02
CA MET A 274 16.63 5.06 13.64
C MET A 274 15.90 6.40 13.55
N TYR A 275 14.88 6.63 14.39
CA TYR A 275 14.19 7.92 14.42
C TYR A 275 15.06 9.07 14.95
N GLU A 276 16.01 8.78 15.87
CA GLU A 276 17.01 9.73 16.34
C GLU A 276 18.01 10.09 15.22
N THR A 277 18.49 9.12 14.46
CA THR A 277 19.38 9.32 13.32
C THR A 277 18.66 10.11 12.24
N LEU A 278 17.43 9.74 11.87
CA LEU A 278 16.64 10.50 10.92
C LEU A 278 16.34 11.94 11.43
N GLY A 279 16.05 12.08 12.72
CA GLY A 279 15.88 13.40 13.35
C GLY A 279 17.16 14.24 13.32
N ARG A 280 18.33 13.61 13.51
CA ARG A 280 19.64 14.27 13.40
C ARG A 280 19.97 14.63 11.96
N GLU A 281 19.71 13.74 11.00
CA GLU A 281 19.88 14.01 9.57
C GLU A 281 19.00 15.20 9.14
N LEU A 282 17.75 15.26 9.62
CA LEU A 282 16.88 16.42 9.42
C LEU A 282 17.49 17.70 9.97
N VAL A 283 18.02 17.67 11.20
CA VAL A 283 18.74 18.82 11.79
C VAL A 283 19.95 19.20 10.94
N GLN A 284 20.70 18.24 10.40
CA GLN A 284 21.85 18.54 9.56
C GLN A 284 21.49 19.28 8.27
N LEU A 285 20.24 19.18 7.77
CA LEU A 285 19.78 19.92 6.60
C LEU A 285 19.84 21.45 6.79
N THR A 286 19.86 21.94 8.04
CA THR A 286 20.03 23.37 8.33
C THR A 286 21.46 23.85 8.10
N ALA A 287 22.45 22.94 8.09
CA ALA A 287 23.86 23.30 7.94
C ALA A 287 24.17 23.84 6.53
N ASP A 288 25.20 24.67 6.43
CA ASP A 288 25.67 25.29 5.16
C ASP A 288 26.26 24.27 4.17
N ARG A 289 26.46 23.04 4.63
CA ARG A 289 26.83 21.89 3.78
C ARG A 289 25.76 21.56 2.74
N PHE A 290 24.49 21.79 3.06
CA PHE A 290 23.37 21.52 2.16
C PHE A 290 22.93 22.80 1.44
N ILE A 291 22.82 22.72 0.12
CA ILE A 291 22.49 23.87 -0.73
C ILE A 291 21.22 23.53 -1.53
N SER A 292 20.24 24.42 -1.47
CA SER A 292 19.09 24.36 -2.37
C SER A 292 19.49 24.95 -3.73
N PRO A 293 19.24 24.26 -4.86
CA PRO A 293 19.45 24.84 -6.18
C PRO A 293 18.56 26.06 -6.48
N HIS A 294 17.50 26.27 -5.69
CA HIS A 294 16.62 27.44 -5.77
C HIS A 294 16.98 28.54 -4.77
N GLY A 295 18.18 28.47 -4.17
CA GLY A 295 18.71 29.46 -3.23
C GLY A 295 18.21 29.30 -1.78
N GLU A 296 18.74 30.18 -0.92
CA GLU A 296 18.60 30.11 0.53
C GLU A 296 17.14 30.22 1.02
N ARG A 297 16.31 31.01 0.34
CA ARG A 297 14.89 31.14 0.70
C ARG A 297 14.17 29.80 0.62
N ARG A 298 14.43 29.01 -0.43
CA ARG A 298 13.81 27.69 -0.59
C ARG A 298 14.36 26.70 0.44
N LYS A 299 15.67 26.75 0.71
CA LYS A 299 16.27 25.96 1.80
C LYS A 299 15.58 26.25 3.14
N ALA A 300 15.40 27.53 3.47
CA ALA A 300 14.72 27.97 4.69
C ALA A 300 13.25 27.46 4.77
N GLU A 301 12.53 27.39 3.64
CA GLU A 301 11.18 26.80 3.60
C GLU A 301 11.20 25.29 3.88
N ILE A 302 12.14 24.56 3.28
CA ILE A 302 12.31 23.12 3.47
C ILE A 302 12.62 22.80 4.93
N VAL A 303 13.52 23.56 5.55
CA VAL A 303 13.94 23.34 6.94
C VAL A 303 13.08 24.08 7.98
N ARG A 304 12.03 24.83 7.56
CA ARG A 304 11.23 25.69 8.46
C ARG A 304 10.66 24.98 9.67
N LEU A 305 10.28 23.71 9.51
CA LEU A 305 9.67 22.89 10.56
C LEU A 305 10.71 22.13 11.41
N ILE A 306 11.99 22.25 11.04
CA ILE A 306 13.11 21.60 11.69
C ILE A 306 13.74 22.63 12.62
N SER A 307 13.57 22.43 13.92
CA SER A 307 14.28 23.25 14.91
C SER A 307 15.70 22.71 15.05
N PRO A 308 16.75 23.49 14.73
CA PRO A 308 18.13 23.04 14.89
C PRO A 308 18.49 22.80 16.36
N ASP A 309 17.85 23.53 17.29
CA ASP A 309 18.11 23.45 18.73
C ASP A 309 17.23 22.41 19.45
N ASP A 310 16.17 21.91 18.80
CA ASP A 310 15.23 20.92 19.38
C ASP A 310 15.22 19.60 18.59
N ALA A 311 16.23 18.77 18.86
CA ALA A 311 16.32 17.43 18.31
C ALA A 311 15.09 16.56 18.66
N LYS A 312 14.39 16.80 19.78
CA LYS A 312 13.19 16.02 20.15
C LYS A 312 12.02 16.36 19.23
N GLN A 313 11.87 17.62 18.85
CA GLN A 313 10.86 18.05 17.87
C GLN A 313 11.12 17.42 16.49
N SER A 314 12.37 17.39 16.03
CA SER A 314 12.77 16.77 14.76
C SER A 314 12.53 15.26 14.73
N ILE A 315 12.77 14.56 15.86
CA ILE A 315 12.43 13.13 16.02
C ILE A 315 10.91 12.92 15.96
N LYS A 316 10.13 13.80 16.60
CA LYS A 316 8.66 13.72 16.56
C LYS A 316 8.12 13.99 15.14
N LEU A 317 8.73 14.93 14.42
CA LEU A 317 8.44 15.23 13.03
C LEU A 317 8.70 14.00 12.14
N ALA A 318 9.84 13.33 12.33
CA ALA A 318 10.20 12.10 11.63
C ALA A 318 9.22 10.95 11.93
N LYS A 319 8.85 10.75 13.20
CA LYS A 319 7.87 9.72 13.63
C LYS A 319 6.48 9.93 13.01
N ASN A 320 6.08 11.18 12.82
CA ASN A 320 4.78 11.55 12.29
C ASN A 320 4.77 11.70 10.76
N GLY A 321 5.90 11.50 10.08
CA GLY A 321 6.02 11.69 8.62
C GLY A 321 5.93 13.16 8.17
N GLY A 322 6.14 14.11 9.08
CA GLY A 322 6.05 15.55 8.79
C GLY A 322 7.23 16.11 7.98
N ALA A 323 8.32 15.37 7.86
CA ALA A 323 9.44 15.65 6.96
C ALA A 323 10.03 14.36 6.42
N ALA A 324 10.50 14.42 5.18
CA ALA A 324 11.24 13.35 4.53
C ALA A 324 12.71 13.78 4.38
N CYS A 325 13.62 12.84 4.57
CA CYS A 325 15.02 13.00 4.25
C CYS A 325 15.46 11.67 3.64
N ARG A 326 15.62 11.63 2.32
CA ARG A 326 16.09 10.45 1.60
C ARG A 326 17.39 10.79 0.90
N GLU A 327 18.44 10.03 1.20
CA GLU A 327 19.72 10.18 0.52
C GLU A 327 19.59 9.83 -0.98
N ILE A 328 20.19 10.68 -1.83
CA ILE A 328 20.28 10.53 -3.28
C ILE A 328 21.72 10.79 -3.74
N LEU A 329 22.06 10.57 -5.01
CA LEU A 329 23.44 10.72 -5.50
C LEU A 329 24.01 12.14 -5.33
N LEU A 330 23.20 13.18 -5.58
CA LEU A 330 23.62 14.59 -5.49
C LEU A 330 23.52 15.17 -4.06
N GLY A 331 22.90 14.47 -3.12
CA GLY A 331 22.64 14.98 -1.77
C GLY A 331 21.45 14.30 -1.12
N VAL A 332 20.41 15.07 -0.80
CA VAL A 332 19.18 14.55 -0.19
C VAL A 332 17.92 15.04 -0.91
N CYS A 333 16.87 14.23 -0.83
CA CYS A 333 15.53 14.53 -1.30
C CYS A 333 14.62 14.72 -0.09
N THR A 334 13.95 15.87 -0.02
CA THR A 334 12.98 16.21 1.02
C THR A 334 11.52 16.07 0.58
N ASN A 335 11.30 15.56 -0.65
CA ASN A 335 9.97 15.28 -1.17
C ASN A 335 9.30 14.19 -0.31
N ARG A 336 8.09 14.49 0.17
CA ARG A 336 7.27 13.61 1.00
C ARG A 336 6.43 12.63 0.16
N GLU A 337 6.26 12.93 -1.12
CA GLU A 337 5.52 12.13 -2.08
C GLU A 337 6.45 11.16 -2.84
N PRO A 338 5.93 10.05 -3.40
CA PRO A 338 6.72 9.12 -4.19
C PRO A 338 7.19 9.78 -5.48
N CYS A 339 8.48 10.07 -5.53
CA CYS A 339 9.10 10.59 -6.74
C CYS A 339 9.36 9.45 -7.75
N PRO A 340 8.81 9.51 -8.98
CA PRO A 340 9.01 8.46 -10.00
C PRO A 340 10.46 8.41 -10.52
N TYR A 341 11.27 9.44 -10.25
CA TYR A 341 12.65 9.54 -10.73
C TYR A 341 13.70 8.95 -9.76
N GLY A 342 13.33 8.67 -8.51
CA GLY A 342 14.16 7.97 -7.52
C GLY A 342 15.38 8.73 -6.97
N GLY A 343 16.16 9.41 -7.82
CA GLY A 343 17.38 10.16 -7.48
C GLY A 343 18.63 9.29 -7.22
N ILE A 344 18.52 7.97 -7.39
CA ILE A 344 19.62 7.01 -7.21
C ILE A 344 20.03 6.43 -8.57
N ASP A 345 19.06 6.02 -9.39
CA ASP A 345 19.35 5.38 -10.68
C ASP A 345 19.60 6.41 -11.81
N SER A 346 19.06 7.63 -11.64
CA SER A 346 19.32 8.76 -12.51
C SER A 346 19.29 10.07 -11.72
N VAL A 347 20.22 10.97 -12.03
CA VAL A 347 20.28 12.32 -11.45
C VAL A 347 19.64 13.38 -12.35
N ALA A 348 19.22 13.02 -13.57
CA ALA A 348 18.74 13.95 -14.59
C ALA A 348 17.61 14.86 -14.08
N HIS A 349 16.64 14.30 -13.37
CA HIS A 349 15.55 15.12 -12.83
C HIS A 349 15.98 15.93 -11.60
N CYS A 350 16.69 15.31 -10.66
CA CYS A 350 17.08 15.95 -9.41
C CYS A 350 18.01 17.12 -9.62
N GLY A 351 19.02 16.95 -10.47
CA GLY A 351 20.02 17.96 -10.76
C GLY A 351 19.63 18.94 -11.87
N GLY A 352 18.49 18.74 -12.53
CA GLY A 352 18.04 19.70 -13.52
C GLY A 352 18.63 19.50 -14.93
N GLY A 353 18.80 18.26 -15.35
CA GLY A 353 19.26 17.86 -16.67
C GLY A 353 18.18 17.76 -17.73
N ASP A 354 16.92 17.62 -17.32
CA ASP A 354 15.77 17.51 -18.21
C ASP A 354 15.55 18.86 -18.93
N ALA A 355 15.70 18.87 -20.26
CA ALA A 355 15.65 20.09 -21.08
C ALA A 355 14.24 20.72 -21.16
N ASP A 356 13.18 19.96 -20.87
CA ASP A 356 11.79 20.31 -21.19
C ASP A 356 10.92 20.71 -19.98
N LYS A 357 11.51 20.92 -18.80
CA LYS A 357 10.74 21.26 -17.59
C LYS A 357 11.00 22.67 -17.09
N LYS A 358 9.89 23.38 -16.84
CA LYS A 358 9.84 24.75 -16.28
C LYS A 358 10.47 24.89 -14.90
N ASP A 359 10.59 23.78 -14.16
CA ASP A 359 11.12 23.71 -12.79
C ASP A 359 12.41 22.89 -12.77
N ASN A 360 13.49 23.55 -13.15
CA ASN A 360 14.82 22.97 -13.24
C ASN A 360 15.78 23.81 -12.37
N PRO A 361 16.45 23.26 -11.34
CA PRO A 361 16.41 21.87 -10.80
C PRO A 361 15.16 21.51 -9.97
N CYS A 362 15.13 20.34 -9.32
CA CYS A 362 14.00 19.89 -8.49
C CYS A 362 13.84 20.70 -7.19
N ALA A 363 12.62 21.16 -6.88
CA ALA A 363 12.33 22.03 -5.73
C ALA A 363 12.56 21.42 -4.34
N ASP A 364 12.64 20.09 -4.25
CA ASP A 364 12.79 19.35 -3.00
C ASP A 364 14.17 18.69 -2.86
N VAL A 365 15.13 19.02 -3.73
CA VAL A 365 16.49 18.55 -3.59
C VAL A 365 17.32 19.53 -2.77
N LEU A 366 18.17 18.99 -1.91
CA LEU A 366 19.29 19.73 -1.34
C LEU A 366 20.58 19.04 -1.76
N TYR A 367 21.43 19.75 -2.49
CA TYR A 367 22.75 19.28 -2.85
C TYR A 367 23.64 19.24 -1.62
N ASP A 368 24.46 18.21 -1.53
CA ASP A 368 25.37 18.02 -0.41
C ASP A 368 26.82 18.27 -0.87
N LYS A 369 27.47 19.34 -0.38
CA LYS A 369 28.90 19.63 -0.68
C LYS A 369 29.81 18.45 -0.33
N GLY A 370 29.48 17.67 0.69
CA GLY A 370 30.24 16.51 1.14
C GLY A 370 30.21 15.32 0.18
N LYS A 371 29.30 15.31 -0.79
CA LYS A 371 29.22 14.25 -1.82
C LYS A 371 30.09 14.52 -3.04
N ARG A 372 30.92 15.55 -3.03
CA ARG A 372 31.74 15.96 -4.18
C ARG A 372 32.49 14.80 -4.83
N ALA A 373 33.23 14.01 -4.06
CA ALA A 373 33.98 12.88 -4.58
C ALA A 373 33.10 11.77 -5.18
N GLN A 374 31.85 11.61 -4.71
CA GLN A 374 30.89 10.67 -5.31
C GLN A 374 30.37 11.20 -6.64
N VAL A 375 30.11 12.52 -6.71
CA VAL A 375 29.67 13.19 -7.93
C VAL A 375 30.80 13.19 -8.98
N ASP A 376 32.05 13.38 -8.56
CA ASP A 376 33.22 13.29 -9.46
C ASP A 376 33.35 11.89 -10.08
N ARG A 377 33.16 10.82 -9.30
CA ARG A 377 33.11 9.45 -9.85
C ARG A 377 31.94 9.24 -10.80
N LEU A 378 30.77 9.81 -10.49
CA LEU A 378 29.62 9.76 -11.40
C LEU A 378 29.95 10.47 -12.72
N ASP A 379 30.63 11.61 -12.66
CA ASP A 379 31.07 12.37 -13.82
C ASP A 379 32.00 11.56 -14.73
N GLU A 380 33.00 10.90 -14.15
CA GLU A 380 33.92 10.00 -14.86
C GLU A 380 33.17 8.87 -15.58
N ILE A 381 32.25 8.19 -14.88
CA ILE A 381 31.44 7.11 -15.46
C ILE A 381 30.54 7.63 -16.58
N LEU A 382 29.95 8.83 -16.43
CA LEU A 382 29.13 9.44 -17.47
C LEU A 382 29.96 9.79 -18.70
N ASN A 383 31.17 10.32 -18.53
CA ASN A 383 32.09 10.64 -19.65
C ASN A 383 32.51 9.38 -20.41
N GLU A 384 32.87 8.31 -19.69
CA GLU A 384 33.22 7.02 -20.30
C GLU A 384 32.05 6.46 -21.11
N ARG A 385 30.83 6.47 -20.55
CA ARG A 385 29.63 6.00 -21.25
C ARG A 385 29.25 6.87 -22.43
N LEU A 386 29.40 8.19 -22.33
CA LEU A 386 29.15 9.11 -23.44
C LEU A 386 30.13 8.84 -24.59
N SER A 387 31.42 8.62 -24.30
CA SER A 387 32.43 8.34 -25.33
C SER A 387 32.18 7.04 -26.12
N SER A 388 31.44 6.09 -25.54
CA SER A 388 31.12 4.79 -26.13
C SER A 388 29.70 4.72 -26.71
N THR A 389 28.91 5.79 -26.61
CA THR A 389 27.51 5.83 -27.06
C THR A 389 27.35 6.74 -28.28
N LEU A 390 26.72 6.23 -29.33
CA LEU A 390 26.43 7.02 -30.54
C LEU A 390 25.34 8.07 -30.28
N PRO A 391 25.42 9.29 -30.86
CA PRO A 391 24.45 10.37 -30.63
C PRO A 391 23.00 10.03 -30.99
N GLU A 392 22.79 9.13 -31.94
CA GLU A 392 21.45 8.71 -32.37
C GLU A 392 20.75 7.77 -31.37
N ASN A 393 21.48 7.25 -30.37
CA ASN A 393 20.93 6.35 -29.37
C ASN A 393 20.15 7.14 -28.30
N PRO A 394 18.90 6.76 -27.95
CA PRO A 394 18.15 7.39 -26.86
C PRO A 394 18.89 7.46 -25.51
N LEU A 395 19.82 6.52 -25.27
CA LEU A 395 20.70 6.53 -24.09
C LEU A 395 21.60 7.77 -24.05
N TYR A 396 22.05 8.26 -25.21
CA TYR A 396 22.92 9.43 -25.31
C TYR A 396 22.26 10.67 -24.70
N ALA A 397 21.01 10.94 -25.05
CA ALA A 397 20.24 12.06 -24.48
C ALA A 397 20.06 11.94 -22.96
N SER A 398 19.86 10.72 -22.44
CA SER A 398 19.77 10.46 -21.00
C SER A 398 21.10 10.70 -20.27
N LEU A 399 22.22 10.28 -20.86
CA LEU A 399 23.55 10.50 -20.30
C LEU A 399 23.91 11.99 -20.32
N GLU A 400 23.61 12.71 -21.39
CA GLU A 400 23.79 14.16 -21.45
C GLU A 400 22.94 14.90 -20.42
N ALA A 401 21.70 14.48 -20.19
CA ALA A 401 20.86 15.05 -19.14
C ALA A 401 21.49 14.84 -17.74
N GLN A 402 21.98 13.65 -17.47
CA GLN A 402 22.69 13.39 -16.21
C GLN A 402 23.98 14.21 -16.09
N LYS A 403 24.70 14.42 -17.19
CA LYS A 403 25.90 15.26 -17.24
C LYS A 403 25.59 16.72 -16.90
N ARG A 404 24.55 17.30 -17.51
CA ARG A 404 24.06 18.65 -17.17
C ARG A 404 23.67 18.77 -15.69
N SER A 405 23.09 17.72 -15.12
CA SER A 405 22.77 17.67 -13.69
C SER A 405 24.00 17.71 -12.78
N VAL A 406 25.07 17.02 -13.17
CA VAL A 406 26.36 17.05 -12.48
C VAL A 406 27.00 18.44 -12.58
N GLU A 407 26.93 19.08 -13.75
CA GLU A 407 27.39 20.46 -13.96
C GLU A 407 26.62 21.46 -13.08
N ASN A 408 25.29 21.33 -13.02
CA ASN A 408 24.44 22.15 -12.14
C ASN A 408 24.80 21.97 -10.67
N TYR A 409 25.08 20.73 -10.24
CA TYR A 409 25.58 20.47 -8.89
C TYR A 409 26.92 21.18 -8.65
N TYR A 410 27.87 21.12 -9.59
CA TYR A 410 29.15 21.82 -9.45
C TYR A 410 29.01 23.33 -9.42
N HIS A 411 28.10 23.90 -10.22
CA HIS A 411 27.83 25.32 -10.21
C HIS A 411 27.22 25.76 -8.88
N ALA A 412 26.21 25.03 -8.39
CA ALA A 412 25.55 25.35 -7.14
C ALA A 412 26.45 25.15 -5.90
N THR A 413 27.46 24.27 -5.98
CA THR A 413 28.37 23.96 -4.87
C THR A 413 29.72 24.69 -4.93
N LYS A 414 30.03 25.40 -6.02
CA LYS A 414 31.18 26.30 -6.12
C LYS A 414 30.82 27.65 -5.48
N GLU A 415 31.51 27.99 -4.39
CA GLU A 415 31.49 29.28 -3.68
C GLU A 415 30.28 29.53 -2.76
N THR A 416 30.40 29.02 -1.53
CA THR A 416 30.67 29.85 -0.34
C THR A 416 31.75 29.17 0.47
#